data_AF-A0A2A5M8Q2-F1
#
_entry.id   AF-A0A2A5M8Q2-F1
#
_cell.length_a   1.000
_cell.length_b   1.000
_cell.length_c   1.000
_cell.angle_alpha   90.00
_cell.angle_beta   90.00
_cell.angle_gamma   90.00
#
_symmetry.space_group_name_H-M   'P 1'
#
loop_
_entity.id
_entity.type
_entity.pdbx_description
1 polymer ?
#
loop_
_entity_poly.entity_id
_entity_poly.type
_entity_poly.pdbx_seq_one_letter_code
_entity_poly.pdbx_strand_id
1 'polypeptide(L)' 'KEDGVKKDTKWASKICGIDEKTIKKLAETFYDNPTMIMSGWGMQRAHHGEQPHWMLVTLCAMLGQIGTKGGGFGLSYHYS' A
#
# COMPACT_ATOMS: atom_id res chain seq x y z
N LYS A 1 11.79 19.31 6.65
CA LYS A 1 10.88 20.10 7.51
C LYS A 1 9.68 19.21 7.79
N GLU A 2 9.37 18.95 9.05
CA GLU A 2 8.21 18.11 9.41
C GLU A 2 6.93 18.94 9.30
N ASP A 3 5.85 18.32 8.83
CA ASP A 3 4.54 19.00 8.65
C ASP A 3 3.70 19.03 9.93
N GLY A 4 4.18 18.42 11.03
CA GLY A 4 3.52 18.38 12.33
C GLY A 4 2.27 17.49 12.38
N VAL A 5 1.92 16.80 11.30
CA VAL A 5 0.71 15.98 11.22
C VAL A 5 1.08 14.51 11.24
N LYS A 6 0.77 13.84 12.35
CA LYS A 6 0.95 12.38 12.46
C LYS A 6 0.02 11.66 11.49
N LYS A 7 0.60 10.84 10.60
CA LYS A 7 -0.12 10.04 9.59
C LYS A 7 -0.54 8.69 10.15
N ASP A 8 -1.38 8.71 11.18
CA ASP A 8 -1.90 7.50 11.84
C ASP A 8 -3.18 6.96 11.16
N THR A 9 -3.71 5.84 11.69
CA THR A 9 -4.93 5.21 11.18
C THR A 9 -6.14 6.14 11.24
N LYS A 10 -6.23 6.97 12.28
CA LYS A 10 -7.31 7.95 12.46
C LYS A 10 -7.27 9.04 11.40
N TRP A 11 -6.07 9.53 11.08
CA TRP A 11 -5.86 10.48 9.99
C TRP A 11 -6.24 9.85 8.64
N ALA A 12 -5.76 8.64 8.35
CA ALA A 12 -6.02 7.95 7.09
C ALA A 12 -7.52 7.64 6.91
N SER A 13 -8.19 7.16 7.96
CA SER A 13 -9.61 6.80 7.97
C SER A 13 -10.50 7.97 7.56
N LYS A 14 -10.19 9.18 8.05
CA LYS A 14 -10.93 10.40 7.68
C LYS A 14 -10.80 10.76 6.20
N ILE A 15 -9.71 10.38 5.54
CA ILE A 15 -9.43 10.72 4.14
C ILE A 15 -10.03 9.67 3.20
N CYS A 16 -9.78 8.38 3.45
CA CYS A 16 -10.19 7.31 2.56
C CYS A 16 -11.60 6.75 2.86
N GLY A 17 -12.19 7.10 3.99
CA GLY A 17 -13.51 6.61 4.40
C GLY A 17 -13.53 5.15 4.87
N ILE A 18 -12.37 4.52 5.05
CA ILE A 18 -12.23 3.15 5.58
C ILE A 18 -12.07 3.23 7.10
N ASP A 19 -12.72 2.33 7.85
CA ASP A 19 -12.61 2.33 9.30
C ASP A 19 -11.19 2.00 9.79
N GLU A 20 -10.80 2.60 10.93
CA GLU A 20 -9.44 2.43 11.48
C GLU A 20 -9.08 0.97 11.77
N LYS A 21 -10.06 0.15 12.17
CA LYS A 21 -9.83 -1.26 12.51
C LYS A 21 -9.48 -2.07 11.26
N THR A 22 -10.13 -1.81 10.14
CA THR A 22 -9.83 -2.44 8.85
C THR A 22 -8.45 -2.06 8.35
N ILE A 23 -8.06 -0.78 8.43
CA ILE A 23 -6.71 -0.33 8.05
C ILE A 23 -5.65 -1.06 8.88
N LYS A 24 -5.83 -1.11 10.20
CA LYS A 24 -4.90 -1.80 11.11
C LYS A 24 -4.84 -3.30 10.83
N LYS A 25 -5.99 -3.95 10.67
CA LYS A 25 -6.08 -5.39 10.38
C LYS A 25 -5.39 -5.75 9.06
N LEU A 26 -5.53 -4.93 8.02
CA LEU A 26 -4.83 -5.16 6.75
C LEU A 26 -3.32 -5.05 6.92
N ALA A 27 -2.83 -4.04 7.64
CA ALA A 27 -1.40 -3.90 7.91
C ALA A 27 -0.82 -5.11 8.68
N GLU A 28 -1.52 -5.58 9.72
CA GLU A 28 -1.15 -6.80 10.48
C GLU A 28 -1.18 -8.03 9.56
N THR A 29 -2.23 -8.19 8.75
CA THR A 29 -2.35 -9.32 7.82
C THR A 29 -1.19 -9.37 6.83
N PHE A 30 -0.78 -8.23 6.28
CA PHE A 30 0.36 -8.17 5.33
C PHE A 30 1.69 -8.48 6.00
N TYR A 31 1.85 -8.09 7.27
CA TYR A 31 3.05 -8.34 8.05
C TYR A 31 3.17 -9.82 8.45
N ASP A 32 2.08 -10.44 8.90
CA ASP A 32 2.05 -11.80 9.42
C ASP A 32 2.13 -12.89 8.32
N ASN A 33 1.97 -12.52 7.04
CA ASN A 33 1.85 -13.47 5.93
C ASN A 33 2.74 -13.08 4.73
N PRO A 34 3.27 -14.06 3.97
CA PRO A 34 3.81 -13.82 2.63
C PRO A 34 2.73 -13.17 1.74
N THR A 35 3.00 -11.95 1.29
CA THR A 35 2.01 -11.08 0.66
C THR A 35 2.51 -10.52 -0.67
N MET A 36 1.76 -10.76 -1.74
CA MET A 36 1.94 -10.15 -3.05
C MET A 36 0.91 -9.02 -3.24
N ILE A 37 1.39 -7.78 -3.41
CA ILE A 37 0.52 -6.64 -3.72
C ILE A 37 0.50 -6.40 -5.22
N MET A 38 -0.62 -6.72 -5.87
CA MET A 38 -0.80 -6.53 -7.31
C MET A 38 -1.54 -5.22 -7.58
N SER A 39 -0.98 -4.37 -8.44
CA SER A 39 -1.57 -3.08 -8.80
C SER A 39 -1.69 -2.91 -10.30
N GLY A 40 -2.89 -2.53 -10.74
CA GLY A 40 -3.15 -2.16 -12.13
C GLY A 40 -2.68 -0.74 -12.47
N TRP A 41 -2.84 -0.35 -13.73
CA TRP A 41 -2.35 0.94 -14.23
C TRP A 41 -3.41 2.06 -14.15
N GLY A 42 -4.57 1.80 -13.54
CA GLY A 42 -5.64 2.80 -13.43
C GLY A 42 -5.26 3.99 -12.56
N MET A 43 -4.73 3.73 -11.35
CA MET A 43 -4.48 4.77 -10.34
C MET A 43 -3.45 5.83 -10.77
N GLN A 44 -2.50 5.48 -11.66
CA GLN A 44 -1.49 6.42 -12.14
C GLN A 44 -1.97 7.37 -13.25
N ARG A 45 -3.15 7.12 -13.83
CA ARG A 45 -3.75 8.00 -14.85
C ARG A 45 -4.67 9.05 -14.22
N ALA A 46 -4.21 9.65 -13.14
CA ALA A 46 -4.91 10.69 -12.39
C ALA A 46 -3.92 11.78 -11.96
N HIS A 47 -4.44 12.91 -11.45
CA HIS A 47 -3.59 13.94 -10.86
C HIS A 47 -2.81 13.36 -9.67
N HIS A 48 -1.50 13.66 -9.59
CA HIS A 48 -0.55 13.03 -8.66
C HIS A 48 -0.41 11.51 -8.86
N GLY A 49 -0.59 11.03 -10.09
CA GLY A 49 -0.60 9.62 -10.44
C GLY A 49 0.73 8.88 -10.19
N GLU A 50 1.83 9.60 -9.97
CA GLU A 50 3.11 9.03 -9.56
C GLU A 50 3.08 8.49 -8.11
N GLN A 51 2.21 9.05 -7.26
CA GLN A 51 2.20 8.77 -5.82
C GLN A 51 1.75 7.34 -5.45
N PRO A 52 0.67 6.77 -6.03
CA PRO A 52 0.16 5.46 -5.62
C PRO A 52 1.17 4.34 -5.85
N HIS A 53 1.83 4.31 -7.01
CA HIS A 53 2.84 3.29 -7.31
C HIS A 53 4.10 3.47 -6.48
N TRP A 54 4.54 4.71 -6.26
CA TRP A 54 5.68 4.99 -5.39
C TRP A 54 5.41 4.48 -3.97
N MET A 55 4.28 4.86 -3.37
CA MET A 55 3.91 4.44 -2.01
C MET A 55 3.67 2.93 -1.89
N LEU A 56 3.16 2.27 -2.94
CA LEU A 56 2.99 0.81 -2.95
C LEU A 56 4.34 0.10 -2.84
N VAL A 57 5.32 0.52 -3.64
CA VAL A 57 6.67 -0.05 -3.58
C VAL A 57 7.32 0.24 -2.22
N THR A 58 7.12 1.45 -1.67
CA THR A 58 7.57 1.80 -0.32
C THR A 58 6.97 0.86 0.74
N LEU A 59 5.67 0.57 0.69
CA LEU A 59 5.03 -0.36 1.61
C LEU A 59 5.63 -1.76 1.49
N CYS A 60 5.79 -2.29 0.27
CA CYS A 60 6.42 -3.61 0.07
C CYS A 60 7.87 -3.65 0.57
N ALA A 61 8.61 -2.55 0.43
CA ALA A 61 9.97 -2.44 0.98
C ALA A 61 9.96 -2.46 2.51
N MET A 62 9.01 -1.77 3.15
CA MET A 62 8.82 -1.81 4.61
C MET A 62 8.43 -3.19 5.13
N LEU A 63 7.63 -3.94 4.37
CA LEU A 63 7.28 -5.33 4.69
C LEU A 63 8.48 -6.28 4.55
N GLY A 64 9.51 -5.90 3.78
CA GLY A 64 10.75 -6.67 3.65
C GLY A 64 10.64 -7.96 2.81
N GLN A 65 9.56 -8.12 2.05
CA GLN A 65 9.27 -9.38 1.34
C GLN A 65 9.60 -9.35 -0.16
N ILE A 66 10.16 -8.24 -0.68
CA ILE A 66 10.52 -8.10 -2.09
C ILE A 66 11.58 -9.14 -2.47
N GLY A 67 11.30 -9.93 -3.51
CA GLY A 67 12.18 -10.98 -4.01
C GLY A 67 11.98 -12.36 -3.36
N THR A 68 11.06 -12.48 -2.41
CA THR A 68 10.70 -13.78 -1.80
C THR A 68 9.60 -14.48 -2.60
N LYS A 69 9.49 -15.80 -2.47
CA LYS A 69 8.42 -16.57 -3.13
C LYS A 69 7.06 -16.16 -2.58
N GLY A 70 6.23 -15.54 -3.43
CA GLY A 70 4.89 -15.07 -3.06
C GLY A 70 4.87 -13.71 -2.34
N GLY A 71 6.02 -13.03 -2.21
CA GLY A 71 6.13 -11.73 -1.57
C GLY A 71 6.49 -10.60 -2.53
N GLY A 72 6.17 -9.36 -2.14
CA GLY A 72 6.56 -8.15 -2.87
C GLY A 72 5.40 -7.51 -3.63
N PHE A 73 5.66 -7.06 -4.86
CA PHE A 73 4.66 -6.39 -5.69
C PHE A 73 4.71 -6.82 -7.15
N GLY A 74 3.58 -6.63 -7.83
CA GLY A 74 3.43 -6.89 -9.25
C GLY A 74 2.65 -5.78 -9.95
N LEU A 75 3.20 -5.20 -11.01
CA LEU A 75 2.58 -4.09 -11.76
C LEU A 75 2.06 -4.49 -13.14
N SER A 76 2.42 -5.67 -13.64
CA SER A 76 2.04 -6.13 -14.99
C SER A 76 1.42 -7.53 -14.96
N TYR A 77 0.75 -7.87 -13.86
CA TYR A 77 -0.11 -9.05 -13.84
C TYR A 77 -1.33 -8.74 -14.71
N HIS A 78 -1.36 -9.31 -15.90
CA HIS A 78 -2.52 -9.28 -16.77
C HIS A 78 -3.52 -10.31 -16.22
N TYR A 79 -4.70 -9.85 -15.82
CA TYR A 79 -5.84 -10.75 -15.63
C TYR A 79 -6.20 -11.30 -17.02
N SER A 80 -6.04 -12.61 -17.20
CA SER A 80 -6.61 -13.36 -18.31
C SER A 80 -8.13 -13.42 -18.19
#